data_AF-A0A965PBY8-F1
#
_entry.id   AF-A0A965PBY8-F1
#
_cell.length_a   1.000
_cell.length_b   1.000
_cell.length_c   1.000
_cell.angle_alpha   90.00
_cell.angle_beta   90.00
_cell.angle_gamma   90.00
#
_symmetry.space_group_name_H-M   'P 1'
#
loop_
_entity.id
_entity.type
_entity.pdbx_description
1 polymer ?
#
loop_
_entity_poly.entity_id
_entity_poly.type
_entity_poly.pdbx_seq_one_letter_code
_entity_poly.pdbx_strand_id
1 'polypeptide(L)'
;MATYTITHSQVVDNVATVQVLQPVNFEVGQSVTISGLAGFNGTYVITALPEYYFTGVSDQGDYEYDTSRIIPNQIQFALTAANQERAAASGSLTYSVTCTWISQGDLEDYLGYTFTSPSADYDIMVMAVGAANAFAFRRRQESGYWDSASTVPGLDVKLGTTMYAAVLYREKGSVEGLASFDPLAVGGPVAGNFGQIMRLLGVNKPQVA
;
A
#
# COMPACT_ATOMS: atom_id res chain seq x y z
N MET A 1 -6.80 -0.70 6.41
CA MET A 1 -5.74 -1.26 7.29
C MET A 1 -6.09 -2.70 7.58
N ALA A 2 -5.22 -3.64 7.19
CA ALA A 2 -5.37 -5.04 7.55
C ALA A 2 -4.69 -5.30 8.89
N THR A 3 -5.31 -6.11 9.75
CA THR A 3 -4.78 -6.47 11.06
C THR A 3 -4.64 -7.98 11.15
N TYR A 4 -3.46 -8.41 11.54
CA TYR A 4 -3.04 -9.81 11.68
C TYR A 4 -2.73 -10.09 13.15
N THR A 5 -3.06 -11.29 13.60
CA THR A 5 -2.82 -11.71 14.99
C THR A 5 -1.43 -12.34 15.08
N ILE A 6 -0.58 -11.82 15.96
CA ILE A 6 0.73 -12.42 16.23
C ILE A 6 0.55 -13.64 17.14
N THR A 7 1.24 -14.73 16.82
CA THR A 7 1.20 -15.99 17.59
C THR A 7 2.54 -16.35 18.22
N HIS A 8 3.65 -15.99 17.56
CA HIS A 8 5.00 -16.29 18.04
C HIS A 8 5.97 -15.16 17.67
N SER A 9 7.01 -15.01 18.48
CA SER A 9 8.12 -14.09 18.23
C SER A 9 9.45 -14.76 18.55
N GLN A 10 10.50 -14.31 17.87
CA GLN A 10 11.88 -14.73 18.06
C GLN A 10 12.79 -13.56 17.70
N VAL A 11 13.95 -13.44 18.36
CA VAL A 11 15.05 -12.55 17.94
C VAL A 11 16.33 -13.35 17.95
N VAL A 12 17.03 -13.38 16.82
CA VAL A 12 18.38 -13.95 16.74
C VAL A 12 19.23 -12.99 15.90
N ASP A 13 20.40 -12.63 16.41
CA ASP A 13 21.41 -11.81 15.73
C ASP A 13 20.85 -10.49 15.19
N ASN A 14 20.04 -9.82 16.01
CA ASN A 14 19.32 -8.58 15.68
C ASN A 14 18.30 -8.70 14.53
N VAL A 15 17.86 -9.91 14.20
CA VAL A 15 16.76 -10.19 13.27
C VAL A 15 15.57 -10.72 14.07
N ALA A 16 14.48 -9.96 14.04
CA ALA A 16 13.21 -10.39 14.60
C ALA A 16 12.46 -11.25 13.59
N THR A 17 11.91 -12.37 14.05
CA THR A 17 10.97 -13.20 13.30
C THR A 17 9.65 -13.23 14.03
N VAL A 18 8.57 -12.86 13.34
CA VAL A 18 7.21 -12.84 13.89
C VAL A 18 6.32 -13.74 13.05
N GLN A 19 5.57 -14.63 13.71
CA GLN A 19 4.58 -15.47 13.04
C GLN A 19 3.18 -14.91 13.24
N VAL A 20 2.41 -14.81 12.17
CA VAL A 20 1.01 -14.41 12.18
C VAL A 20 0.07 -15.60 11.99
N LEU A 21 -1.15 -15.48 12.53
CA LEU A 21 -2.18 -16.52 12.44
C LEU A 21 -2.73 -16.68 11.02
N GLN A 22 -3.02 -15.54 10.37
CA GLN A 22 -3.61 -15.52 9.03
C GLN A 22 -2.52 -15.75 7.96
N PRO A 23 -2.89 -16.26 6.77
CA PRO A 23 -1.97 -16.39 5.64
C PRO A 23 -1.27 -15.08 5.31
N VAL A 24 0.02 -15.15 5.06
CA VAL A 24 0.85 -14.00 4.70
C VAL A 24 0.61 -13.63 3.24
N ASN A 25 0.03 -12.44 3.02
CA ASN A 25 -0.07 -11.79 1.71
C ASN A 25 0.83 -10.54 1.65
N PHE A 26 1.99 -10.62 2.31
CA PHE A 26 2.97 -9.55 2.33
C PHE A 26 4.00 -9.72 1.22
N GLU A 27 4.71 -8.65 0.94
CA GLU A 27 5.88 -8.66 0.06
C GLU A 27 7.09 -8.10 0.81
N VAL A 28 8.29 -8.54 0.42
CA VAL A 28 9.54 -7.99 0.94
C VAL A 28 9.63 -6.51 0.58
N GLY A 29 10.13 -5.69 1.51
CA GLY A 29 10.21 -4.23 1.38
C GLY A 29 8.96 -3.49 1.85
N GLN A 30 7.88 -4.18 2.20
CA GLN A 30 6.69 -3.55 2.76
C GLN A 30 6.89 -3.13 4.23
N SER A 31 6.36 -1.96 4.60
CA SER A 31 6.34 -1.50 5.99
C SER A 31 5.14 -2.05 6.75
N VAL A 32 5.38 -2.59 7.94
CA VAL A 32 4.36 -3.10 8.86
C VAL A 32 4.52 -2.47 10.24
N THR A 33 3.42 -2.31 10.96
CA THR A 33 3.43 -1.78 12.33
C THR A 33 3.00 -2.87 13.31
N ILE A 34 3.83 -3.15 14.30
CA ILE A 34 3.55 -4.08 15.39
C ILE A 34 3.08 -3.29 16.60
N SER A 35 2.05 -3.79 17.26
CA SER A 35 1.47 -3.19 18.47
C SER A 35 0.99 -4.26 19.44
N GLY A 36 1.16 -4.00 20.74
CA GLY A 36 0.76 -4.91 21.81
C GLY A 36 1.77 -6.02 22.10
N LEU A 37 2.98 -5.96 21.53
CA LEU A 37 4.06 -6.91 21.78
C LEU A 37 5.28 -6.16 22.35
N ALA A 38 5.50 -6.29 23.66
CA ALA A 38 6.59 -5.61 24.36
C ALA A 38 7.96 -5.97 23.74
N GLY A 39 8.80 -4.96 23.49
CA GLY A 39 10.09 -5.13 22.82
C GLY A 39 10.04 -5.12 21.28
N PHE A 40 8.85 -5.26 20.67
CA PHE A 40 8.66 -5.29 19.22
C PHE A 40 7.70 -4.19 18.73
N ASN A 41 7.21 -3.32 19.61
CA ASN A 41 6.30 -2.25 19.18
C ASN A 41 7.05 -1.24 18.31
N GLY A 42 6.56 -0.99 17.10
CA GLY A 42 7.21 -0.11 16.15
C GLY A 42 6.76 -0.36 14.71
N THR A 43 7.30 0.42 13.79
CA THR A 43 7.13 0.24 12.34
C THR A 43 8.43 -0.29 11.76
N TYR A 44 8.35 -1.39 11.02
CA TYR A 44 9.49 -2.12 10.47
C TYR A 44 9.28 -2.43 9.00
N VAL A 45 10.38 -2.57 8.26
CA VAL A 45 10.37 -3.00 6.86
C VAL A 45 10.64 -4.51 6.82
N ILE A 46 9.80 -5.25 6.11
CA ILE A 46 9.96 -6.69 5.92
C ILE A 46 11.22 -6.94 5.09
N THR A 47 12.15 -7.74 5.63
CA THR A 47 13.39 -8.14 4.94
C THR A 47 13.28 -9.54 4.33
N ALA A 48 12.48 -10.43 4.92
CA ALA A 48 12.25 -11.77 4.38
C ALA A 48 10.91 -12.36 4.84
N LEU A 49 10.43 -13.35 4.08
CA LEU A 49 9.18 -14.10 4.30
C LEU A 49 9.48 -15.61 4.36
N PRO A 50 10.15 -16.10 5.41
CA PRO A 50 10.61 -17.48 5.44
C PRO A 50 9.49 -18.48 5.77
N GLU A 51 9.62 -19.69 5.25
CA GLU A 51 8.73 -20.83 5.55
C GLU A 51 9.34 -21.82 6.55
N TYR A 52 10.54 -21.53 7.07
CA TYR A 52 11.34 -22.43 7.90
C TYR A 52 11.80 -21.76 9.20
N TYR A 53 12.23 -22.56 10.17
CA TYR A 53 12.76 -22.05 11.44
C TYR A 53 14.07 -21.29 11.23
N PHE A 54 14.14 -20.05 11.72
CA PHE A 54 15.32 -19.19 11.62
C PHE A 54 16.37 -19.56 12.67
N THR A 55 17.61 -19.80 12.22
CA THR A 55 18.72 -20.25 13.09
C THR A 55 19.73 -19.16 13.38
N GLY A 56 19.91 -18.19 12.48
CA GLY A 56 20.85 -17.10 12.68
C GLY A 56 21.25 -16.42 11.39
N VAL A 57 22.27 -15.58 11.49
CA VAL A 57 22.86 -14.85 10.36
C VAL A 57 24.30 -15.32 10.16
N SER A 58 24.66 -15.65 8.93
CA SER A 58 26.03 -16.05 8.59
C SER A 58 27.02 -14.89 8.74
N ASP A 59 28.33 -15.20 8.73
CA ASP A 59 29.39 -14.17 8.72
C ASP A 59 29.30 -13.21 7.52
N GLN A 60 28.65 -13.63 6.43
CA GLN A 60 28.42 -12.81 5.23
C GLN A 60 27.12 -11.99 5.30
N GLY A 61 26.29 -12.19 6.33
CA GLY A 61 25.00 -11.54 6.48
C GLY A 61 23.82 -12.32 5.91
N ASP A 62 24.01 -13.56 5.49
CA ASP A 62 22.93 -14.39 4.92
C ASP A 62 22.05 -14.99 6.01
N TYR A 63 20.75 -15.08 5.77
CA TYR A 63 19.83 -15.70 6.71
C TYR A 63 19.90 -17.23 6.62
N GLU A 64 20.14 -17.87 7.76
CA GLU A 64 20.22 -19.32 7.87
C GLU A 64 18.94 -19.90 8.45
N TYR A 65 18.53 -21.05 7.92
CA TYR A 65 17.27 -21.71 8.28
C TYR A 65 17.44 -23.22 8.47
N ASP A 66 16.70 -23.76 9.44
CA ASP A 66 16.51 -25.20 9.59
C ASP A 66 15.34 -25.66 8.69
N THR A 67 15.69 -26.19 7.53
CA THR A 67 14.76 -26.67 6.49
C THR A 67 13.96 -27.91 6.90
N SER A 68 14.33 -28.58 8.01
CA SER A 68 13.54 -29.70 8.54
C SER A 68 12.32 -29.24 9.34
N ARG A 69 12.30 -27.98 9.77
CA ARG A 69 11.23 -27.39 10.61
C ARG A 69 10.45 -26.35 9.82
N ILE A 70 9.34 -26.80 9.24
CA ILE A 70 8.42 -25.93 8.48
C ILE A 70 7.62 -25.07 9.46
N ILE A 71 7.71 -23.75 9.29
CA ILE A 71 6.97 -22.75 10.05
C ILE A 71 6.44 -21.70 9.06
N PRO A 72 5.18 -21.82 8.63
CA PRO A 72 4.61 -20.88 7.67
C PRO A 72 4.21 -19.56 8.33
N ASN A 73 3.84 -18.59 7.49
CA ASN A 73 3.29 -17.29 7.88
C ASN A 73 4.23 -16.45 8.75
N GLN A 74 5.51 -16.46 8.42
CA GLN A 74 6.52 -15.66 9.12
C GLN A 74 6.91 -14.43 8.33
N ILE A 75 7.23 -13.37 9.07
CA ILE A 75 7.90 -12.20 8.56
C ILE A 75 9.19 -11.96 9.34
N GLN A 76 10.20 -11.41 8.67
CA GLN A 76 11.46 -11.02 9.29
C GLN A 76 11.74 -9.54 9.07
N PHE A 77 12.36 -8.91 10.06
CA PHE A 77 12.79 -7.52 10.02
C PHE A 77 13.95 -7.28 11.00
N ALA A 78 14.69 -6.20 10.78
CA ALA A 78 15.78 -5.80 11.68
C ALA A 78 15.22 -5.29 13.01
N LEU A 79 15.76 -5.81 14.13
CA LEU A 79 15.43 -5.37 15.48
C LEU A 79 16.67 -5.52 16.38
N THR A 80 17.25 -4.41 16.82
CA THR A 80 18.35 -4.44 17.80
C THR A 80 17.79 -4.76 19.20
N ALA A 81 17.89 -6.04 19.58
CA ALA A 81 17.46 -6.53 20.88
C ALA A 81 18.31 -7.74 21.30
N ALA A 82 18.26 -8.09 22.58
CA ALA A 82 18.87 -9.33 23.05
C ALA A 82 18.22 -10.54 22.36
N ASN A 83 19.02 -11.58 22.10
CA ASN A 83 18.52 -12.81 21.51
C ASN A 83 17.40 -13.39 22.39
N GLN A 84 16.30 -13.75 21.74
CA GLN A 84 15.12 -14.33 22.33
C GLN A 84 14.77 -15.59 21.57
N GLU A 85 14.78 -16.73 22.26
CA GLU A 85 14.28 -17.99 21.70
C GLU A 85 12.83 -17.85 21.25
N ARG A 86 12.45 -18.67 20.26
CA ARG A 86 11.07 -18.68 19.77
C ARG A 86 10.10 -19.00 20.90
N ALA A 87 9.19 -18.08 21.17
CA ALA A 87 8.19 -18.22 22.21
C ALA A 87 6.80 -17.82 21.71
N ALA A 88 5.76 -18.29 22.40
CA ALA A 88 4.41 -17.81 22.19
C ALA A 88 4.34 -16.31 22.48
N ALA A 89 3.67 -15.57 21.61
CA ALA A 89 3.55 -14.12 21.69
C ALA A 89 2.11 -13.71 21.42
N SER A 90 1.74 -12.55 21.93
CA SER A 90 0.44 -11.93 21.65
C SER A 90 0.67 -10.50 21.22
N GLY A 91 -0.14 -10.04 20.28
CA GLY A 91 0.00 -8.73 19.69
C GLY A 91 -0.71 -8.68 18.35
N SER A 92 -0.65 -7.51 17.73
CA SER A 92 -1.20 -7.26 16.41
C SER A 92 -0.10 -6.77 15.48
N LEU A 93 -0.18 -7.22 14.24
CA LEU A 93 0.59 -6.70 13.14
C LEU A 93 -0.39 -6.02 12.18
N THR A 94 -0.13 -4.77 11.86
CA THR A 94 -0.96 -3.99 10.96
C THR A 94 -0.19 -3.62 9.71
N TYR A 95 -0.88 -3.69 8.59
CA TYR A 95 -0.39 -3.22 7.30
C TYR A 95 -1.36 -2.18 6.76
N SER A 96 -0.83 -1.00 6.48
CA SER A 96 -1.53 0.07 5.79
C SER A 96 -0.51 0.83 4.97
N VAL A 97 -0.74 0.92 3.67
CA VAL A 97 0.00 1.83 2.81
C VAL A 97 -0.88 3.02 2.51
N THR A 98 -0.42 4.19 2.93
CA THR A 98 -1.04 5.47 2.58
C THR A 98 -0.18 6.11 1.50
N CYS A 99 -0.70 6.14 0.28
CA CYS A 99 -0.05 6.84 -0.82
C CYS A 99 -0.32 8.36 -0.70
N THR A 100 0.71 9.17 -0.93
CA THR A 100 0.66 10.63 -0.85
C THR A 100 1.25 11.29 -2.11
N TRP A 101 0.97 10.72 -3.29
CA TRP A 101 1.52 11.19 -4.57
C TRP A 101 0.97 12.56 -5.00
N ILE A 102 -0.29 12.83 -4.66
CA ILE A 102 -0.94 14.12 -4.85
C ILE A 102 -1.50 14.64 -3.52
N SER A 103 -1.64 15.96 -3.46
CA SER A 103 -2.17 16.73 -2.35
C SER A 103 -3.37 17.58 -2.78
N GLN A 104 -3.97 18.30 -1.83
CA GLN A 104 -5.00 19.30 -2.13
C GLN A 104 -4.53 20.31 -3.19
N GLY A 105 -3.34 20.89 -3.02
CA GLY A 105 -2.83 21.92 -3.94
C GLY A 105 -2.75 21.44 -5.39
N ASP A 106 -2.39 20.17 -5.60
CA ASP A 106 -2.34 19.58 -6.96
C ASP A 106 -3.72 19.54 -7.62
N LEU A 107 -4.77 19.27 -6.84
CA LEU A 107 -6.14 19.27 -7.35
C LEU A 107 -6.66 20.71 -7.55
N GLU A 108 -6.33 21.63 -6.65
CA GLU A 108 -6.71 23.05 -6.77
C GLU A 108 -6.11 23.69 -8.03
N ASP A 109 -4.82 23.45 -8.28
CA ASP A 109 -4.13 23.91 -9.48
C ASP A 109 -4.76 23.32 -10.75
N TYR A 110 -5.17 22.05 -10.71
CA TYR A 110 -5.79 21.39 -11.84
C TYR A 110 -7.23 21.87 -12.12
N LEU A 111 -8.00 22.16 -11.06
CA LEU A 111 -9.38 22.64 -11.18
C LEU A 111 -9.47 24.16 -11.39
N GLY A 112 -8.42 24.91 -11.04
CA GLY A 112 -8.41 26.37 -11.04
C GLY A 112 -9.26 26.99 -9.93
N TYR A 113 -9.44 26.28 -8.80
CA TYR A 113 -10.26 26.71 -7.66
C TYR A 113 -9.69 26.20 -6.35
N THR A 114 -9.73 27.03 -5.30
CA THR A 114 -9.24 26.71 -3.96
C THR A 114 -10.38 26.24 -3.05
N PHE A 115 -10.17 25.14 -2.36
CA PHE A 115 -11.09 24.61 -1.36
C PHE A 115 -10.88 25.30 0.00
N THR A 116 -11.93 25.92 0.52
CA THR A 116 -11.88 26.52 1.86
C THR A 116 -12.27 25.48 2.92
N SER A 117 -11.39 25.27 3.89
CA SER A 117 -11.71 24.48 5.08
C SER A 117 -12.32 25.37 6.18
N PRO A 118 -13.36 24.92 6.91
CA PRO A 118 -14.18 23.73 6.66
C PRO A 118 -15.31 24.00 5.65
N SER A 119 -15.55 23.08 4.72
CA SER A 119 -16.71 23.11 3.83
C SER A 119 -17.03 21.70 3.29
N ALA A 120 -18.26 21.48 2.84
CA ALA A 120 -18.63 20.21 2.21
C ALA A 120 -17.80 19.91 0.95
N ASP A 121 -17.44 20.95 0.18
CA ASP A 121 -16.56 20.82 -0.98
C ASP A 121 -15.14 20.40 -0.58
N TYR A 122 -14.62 20.96 0.52
CA TYR A 122 -13.34 20.56 1.09
C TYR A 122 -13.36 19.09 1.54
N ASP A 123 -14.42 18.65 2.22
CA ASP A 123 -14.53 17.26 2.69
C ASP A 123 -14.55 16.26 1.52
N ILE A 124 -15.28 16.56 0.45
CA ILE A 124 -15.31 15.71 -0.76
C ILE A 124 -13.97 15.72 -1.48
N MET A 125 -13.27 16.87 -1.54
CA MET A 125 -11.92 16.94 -2.09
C MET A 125 -10.97 16.02 -1.33
N VAL A 126 -11.00 16.03 0.01
CA VAL A 126 -10.15 15.17 0.84
C VAL A 126 -10.41 13.69 0.51
N MET A 127 -11.67 13.29 0.36
CA MET A 127 -12.04 11.93 -0.06
C MET A 127 -11.52 11.60 -1.47
N ALA A 128 -11.68 12.49 -2.44
CA ALA A 128 -11.27 12.29 -3.82
C ALA A 128 -9.73 12.15 -3.95
N VAL A 129 -8.97 13.01 -3.28
CA VAL A 129 -7.49 12.96 -3.26
C VAL A 129 -7.00 11.65 -2.60
N GLY A 130 -7.58 11.29 -1.45
CA GLY A 130 -7.23 10.05 -0.75
C GLY A 130 -7.54 8.80 -1.59
N ALA A 131 -8.73 8.74 -2.19
CA ALA A 131 -9.14 7.65 -3.06
C ALA A 131 -8.27 7.54 -4.31
N ALA A 132 -7.88 8.67 -4.90
CA ALA A 132 -7.06 8.68 -6.11
C ALA A 132 -5.64 8.17 -5.86
N ASN A 133 -4.99 8.63 -4.80
CA ASN A 133 -3.69 8.13 -4.37
C ASN A 133 -3.74 6.60 -4.14
N ALA A 134 -4.73 6.13 -3.38
CA ALA A 134 -4.87 4.70 -3.07
C ALA A 134 -5.18 3.85 -4.32
N PHE A 135 -5.95 4.38 -5.27
CA PHE A 135 -6.27 3.69 -6.52
C PHE A 135 -5.05 3.59 -7.43
N ALA A 136 -4.37 4.72 -7.70
CA ALA A 136 -3.23 4.77 -8.59
C ALA A 136 -2.09 3.87 -8.09
N PHE A 137 -1.81 3.91 -6.78
CA PHE A 137 -0.79 3.08 -6.15
C PHE A 137 -1.09 1.59 -6.30
N ARG A 138 -2.29 1.14 -5.90
CA ARG A 138 -2.67 -0.28 -6.00
C ARG A 138 -2.64 -0.79 -7.43
N ARG A 139 -3.15 -0.01 -8.39
CA ARG A 139 -3.19 -0.44 -9.79
C ARG A 139 -1.80 -0.62 -10.39
N ARG A 140 -0.85 0.21 -9.96
CA ARG A 140 0.55 0.09 -10.36
C ARG A 140 1.23 -1.10 -9.69
N GLN A 141 0.98 -1.35 -8.41
CA GLN A 141 1.45 -2.58 -7.75
C GLN A 141 0.92 -3.84 -8.46
N GLU A 142 -0.38 -3.91 -8.75
CA GLU A 142 -1.01 -5.00 -9.52
C GLU A 142 -0.39 -5.17 -10.93
N SER A 143 0.19 -4.11 -11.48
CA SER A 143 0.86 -4.13 -12.79
C SER A 143 2.38 -4.39 -12.68
N GLY A 144 2.87 -4.77 -11.48
CA GLY A 144 4.25 -5.16 -11.21
C GLY A 144 5.21 -4.00 -10.93
N TYR A 145 4.71 -2.80 -10.61
CA TYR A 145 5.57 -1.66 -10.25
C TYR A 145 5.88 -1.65 -8.74
N TRP A 146 7.15 -1.45 -8.38
CA TRP A 146 7.64 -1.24 -7.01
C TRP A 146 7.87 0.25 -6.73
N ASP A 147 6.78 0.99 -6.57
CA ASP A 147 6.84 2.43 -6.34
C ASP A 147 6.85 2.79 -4.85
N SER A 148 7.49 3.91 -4.50
CA SER A 148 7.36 4.51 -3.17
C SER A 148 5.96 5.07 -2.97
N ALA A 149 5.33 4.80 -1.82
CA ALA A 149 4.03 5.40 -1.49
C ALA A 149 4.13 6.89 -1.15
N SER A 150 5.29 7.36 -0.67
CA SER A 150 5.51 8.75 -0.27
C SER A 150 6.11 9.62 -1.36
N THR A 151 6.72 9.02 -2.39
CA THR A 151 7.34 9.72 -3.51
C THR A 151 6.69 9.28 -4.81
N VAL A 152 6.07 10.21 -5.52
CA VAL A 152 5.49 9.90 -6.83
C VAL A 152 6.59 9.52 -7.83
N PRO A 153 6.43 8.42 -8.62
CA PRO A 153 7.47 7.93 -9.52
C PRO A 153 7.84 8.89 -10.65
N GLY A 154 6.89 9.72 -11.09
CA GLY A 154 7.04 10.61 -12.23
C GLY A 154 5.86 11.58 -12.38
N LEU A 155 6.05 12.62 -13.19
CA LEU A 155 5.02 13.65 -13.42
C LEU A 155 3.83 13.12 -14.22
N ASP A 156 4.03 12.09 -15.04
CA ASP A 156 2.97 11.34 -15.72
C ASP A 156 2.05 10.64 -14.72
N VAL A 157 2.61 9.93 -13.74
CA VAL A 157 1.85 9.28 -12.66
C VAL A 157 1.17 10.32 -11.79
N LYS A 158 1.85 11.44 -11.49
CA LYS A 158 1.25 12.56 -10.75
C LYS A 158 0.03 13.11 -11.49
N LEU A 159 0.18 13.42 -12.78
CA LEU A 159 -0.91 13.92 -13.62
C LEU A 159 -2.06 12.91 -13.71
N GLY A 160 -1.78 11.62 -13.94
CA GLY A 160 -2.81 10.58 -13.99
C GLY A 160 -3.60 10.48 -12.67
N THR A 161 -2.90 10.57 -11.54
CA THR A 161 -3.51 10.54 -10.21
C THR A 161 -4.37 11.79 -9.96
N THR A 162 -3.87 12.98 -10.29
CA THR A 162 -4.62 14.26 -10.20
C THR A 162 -5.86 14.25 -11.09
N MET A 163 -5.74 13.75 -12.34
CA MET A 163 -6.86 13.63 -13.26
C MET A 163 -7.96 12.72 -12.68
N TYR A 164 -7.59 11.61 -12.05
CA TYR A 164 -8.55 10.71 -11.43
C TYR A 164 -9.23 11.35 -10.21
N ALA A 165 -8.49 12.06 -9.35
CA ALA A 165 -9.07 12.83 -8.24
C ALA A 165 -10.08 13.87 -8.75
N ALA A 166 -9.77 14.56 -9.85
CA ALA A 166 -10.65 15.55 -10.44
C ALA A 166 -11.93 14.95 -11.04
N VAL A 167 -11.87 13.71 -11.57
CA VAL A 167 -13.06 12.97 -12.01
C VAL A 167 -13.94 12.65 -10.81
N LEU A 168 -13.38 12.03 -9.76
CA LEU A 168 -14.11 11.68 -8.54
C LEU A 168 -14.77 12.90 -7.88
N TYR A 169 -14.06 14.04 -7.81
CA TYR A 169 -14.62 15.27 -7.26
C TYR A 169 -15.81 15.79 -8.10
N ARG A 170 -15.72 15.73 -9.43
CA ARG A 170 -16.79 16.22 -10.33
C ARG A 170 -18.03 15.33 -10.33
N GLU A 171 -17.88 14.03 -10.08
CA GLU A 171 -19.00 13.10 -10.01
C GLU A 171 -20.05 13.48 -8.95
N LYS A 172 -19.67 14.24 -7.90
CA LYS A 172 -20.62 14.75 -6.90
C LYS A 172 -21.75 15.61 -7.51
N GLY A 173 -21.48 16.28 -8.63
CA GLY A 173 -22.43 17.15 -9.33
C GLY A 173 -23.10 16.50 -10.53
N SER A 174 -22.77 15.23 -10.83
CA SER A 174 -23.32 14.52 -11.99
C SER A 174 -24.67 13.90 -11.64
N VAL A 175 -25.75 14.48 -12.19
CA VAL A 175 -27.11 13.93 -12.11
C VAL A 175 -27.39 12.96 -13.29
N GLU A 176 -26.44 12.81 -14.22
CA GLU A 176 -26.64 12.10 -15.51
C GLU A 176 -26.26 10.61 -15.51
N GLY A 177 -25.93 10.03 -14.35
CA GLY A 177 -25.34 8.69 -14.22
C GLY A 177 -26.23 7.48 -14.58
N LEU A 178 -27.45 7.67 -15.08
CA LEU A 178 -28.30 6.55 -15.54
C LEU A 178 -28.17 6.29 -17.05
N ALA A 179 -27.70 7.26 -17.84
CA ALA A 179 -27.62 7.13 -19.31
C ALA A 179 -26.22 6.73 -19.84
N SER A 180 -25.17 6.81 -19.03
CA SER A 180 -23.79 6.50 -19.44
C SER A 180 -23.48 5.00 -19.57
N PHE A 181 -24.42 4.13 -19.18
CA PHE A 181 -24.32 2.68 -19.36
C PHE A 181 -24.93 2.19 -20.69
N ASP A 182 -25.51 3.09 -21.50
CA ASP A 182 -26.00 2.77 -22.85
C ASP A 182 -24.85 2.84 -23.87
N PRO A 183 -24.47 1.72 -24.51
CA PRO A 183 -23.38 1.70 -25.50
C PRO A 183 -23.64 2.54 -26.77
N LEU A 184 -24.85 3.07 -26.96
CA LEU A 184 -25.22 3.92 -28.10
C LEU A 184 -25.35 5.42 -27.77
N ALA A 185 -25.02 5.84 -26.53
CA ALA A 185 -25.07 7.25 -26.14
C ALA A 185 -23.95 8.08 -26.81
N VAL A 186 -24.25 8.68 -27.96
CA VAL A 186 -23.37 9.62 -28.68
C VAL A 186 -23.51 11.03 -28.05
N GLY A 187 -22.79 11.27 -26.96
CA GLY A 187 -22.69 12.60 -26.36
C GLY A 187 -22.71 12.62 -24.83
N GLY A 188 -21.81 11.89 -24.17
CA GLY A 188 -21.53 12.10 -22.75
C GLY A 188 -20.54 13.26 -22.54
N PRO A 189 -20.61 14.02 -21.43
CA PRO A 189 -19.65 15.07 -21.13
C PRO A 189 -18.22 14.52 -21.08
N VAL A 190 -17.22 15.37 -21.33
CA VAL A 190 -15.78 15.06 -21.21
C VAL A 190 -15.41 14.84 -19.72
N ALA A 191 -15.98 13.83 -19.09
CA ALA A 191 -15.66 13.40 -17.75
C ALA A 191 -14.70 12.22 -17.86
N GLY A 192 -13.40 12.54 -17.85
CA GLY A 192 -12.32 11.60 -17.58
C GLY A 192 -12.14 10.50 -18.60
N ASN A 193 -11.27 10.70 -19.60
CA ASN A 193 -10.78 9.60 -20.41
C ASN A 193 -9.97 8.63 -19.51
N PHE A 194 -10.67 7.69 -18.87
CA PHE A 194 -10.09 6.69 -17.98
C PHE A 194 -8.97 5.92 -18.69
N GLY A 195 -9.08 5.71 -20.01
CA GLY A 195 -8.00 5.17 -20.84
C GLY A 195 -6.73 6.01 -20.81
N GLN A 196 -6.83 7.34 -20.84
CA GLN A 196 -5.68 8.24 -20.69
C GLN A 196 -5.10 8.19 -19.28
N ILE A 197 -5.93 8.10 -18.24
CA ILE A 197 -5.47 7.94 -16.85
C ILE A 197 -4.69 6.63 -16.73
N MET A 198 -5.24 5.52 -17.20
CA MET A 198 -4.56 4.22 -17.19
C MET A 198 -3.24 4.26 -17.96
N ARG A 199 -3.21 4.94 -19.13
CA ARG A 199 -1.99 5.13 -19.92
C ARG A 199 -0.92 5.93 -19.16
N LEU A 200 -1.31 7.02 -18.50
CA LEU A 200 -0.39 7.85 -17.69
C LEU A 200 0.12 7.10 -16.46
N LEU A 201 -0.71 6.25 -15.86
CA LEU A 201 -0.30 5.36 -14.78
C LEU A 201 0.56 4.19 -15.26
N GLY A 202 0.72 3.96 -16.57
CA GLY A 202 1.50 2.85 -17.11
C GLY A 202 0.90 1.46 -16.83
N VAL A 203 -0.39 1.38 -16.50
CA VAL A 203 -1.10 0.15 -16.14
C VAL A 203 -1.92 -0.37 -17.32
N ASN A 204 -2.38 -1.63 -17.27
CA ASN A 204 -3.08 -2.32 -18.37
C ASN A 204 -2.28 -2.43 -19.67
N LYS A 205 -0.94 -2.44 -19.58
CA LYS A 205 -0.07 -2.85 -20.69
C LYS A 205 -0.26 -4.36 -20.95
N PRO A 206 -0.15 -4.84 -22.20
CA PRO A 206 -0.05 -6.27 -22.47
C PRO A 206 1.14 -6.84 -21.68
N GLN A 207 0.88 -7.80 -20.80
CA GLN A 207 1.92 -8.53 -20.08
C GLN A 207 2.07 -9.90 -20.72
N VAL A 208 3.31 -10.27 -21.04
CA VAL A 208 3.64 -11.67 -21.35
C VAL A 208 3.67 -12.38 -20.02
N ALA A 209 2.75 -13.33 -19.82
CA ALA A 209 2.71 -14.22 -18.67
C ALA A 209 3.82 -15.26 -18.75
#